data_AF-A0A959VFG5-F1
#
_entry.id   AF-A0A959VFG5-F1
#
_cell.length_a   1.000
_cell.length_b   1.000
_cell.length_c   1.000
_cell.angle_alpha   90.00
_cell.angle_beta   90.00
_cell.angle_gamma   90.00
#
_symmetry.space_group_name_H-M   'P 1'
#
loop_
_entity.id
_entity.type
_entity.pdbx_description
1 polymer ?
#
loop_
_entity_poly.entity_id
_entity_poly.type
_entity_poly.pdbx_seq_one_letter_code
_entity_poly.pdbx_strand_id
1 'polypeptide(L)'
;MKKAIFPILGLSLLVIAGGLSPARAAQDKPVSYKEEVAPLIKKYCGGCHGDQNPRPAARLVLTTKQGIEKGGMSGKIIKDKTSKESLLVIRMRGEGNKQIMPPGRGEKPKKEQVDLVARWIDEGAKFDIE
;
A
#
# COMPACT_ATOMS: atom_id res chain seq x y z
N MET A 1 -83.48 17.19 -2.37
CA MET A 1 -83.13 16.69 -3.72
C MET A 1 -81.73 16.08 -3.65
N LYS A 2 -81.64 14.75 -3.85
CA LYS A 2 -80.56 13.95 -4.47
C LYS A 2 -79.07 14.14 -4.03
N LYS A 3 -78.54 13.14 -3.29
CA LYS A 3 -77.27 12.33 -3.43
C LYS A 3 -75.94 13.06 -3.72
N ALA A 4 -74.71 12.68 -3.31
CA ALA A 4 -74.05 11.43 -2.90
C ALA A 4 -72.72 11.81 -2.18
N ILE A 5 -72.28 11.16 -1.09
CA ILE A 5 -71.35 10.01 -0.99
C ILE A 5 -70.08 10.08 -1.88
N PHE A 6 -68.95 10.03 -1.18
CA PHE A 6 -67.52 10.17 -1.51
C PHE A 6 -66.95 9.27 -2.63
N PRO A 7 -65.75 9.62 -3.14
CA PRO A 7 -64.66 8.66 -3.01
C PRO A 7 -63.39 9.26 -2.40
N ILE A 8 -62.82 8.49 -1.49
CA ILE A 8 -61.50 8.64 -0.88
C ILE A 8 -60.46 8.47 -1.99
N LEU A 9 -59.77 9.55 -2.38
CA LEU A 9 -58.55 9.42 -3.18
C LEU A 9 -57.38 9.10 -2.24
N GLY A 10 -56.79 7.93 -2.46
CA GLY A 10 -55.81 7.30 -1.58
C GLY A 10 -54.48 8.05 -1.49
N LEU A 11 -53.97 8.12 -0.26
CA LEU A 11 -52.59 8.47 0.06
C LEU A 11 -51.69 7.30 -0.34
N SER A 12 -51.11 7.36 -1.53
CA SER A 12 -50.09 6.39 -1.96
C SER A 12 -48.75 6.74 -1.31
N LEU A 13 -48.46 6.11 -0.18
CA LEU A 13 -47.16 6.17 0.48
C LEU A 13 -46.16 5.32 -0.31
N LEU A 14 -45.38 5.97 -1.19
CA LEU A 14 -44.29 5.30 -1.90
C LEU A 14 -43.11 5.14 -0.93
N VAL A 15 -43.05 4.02 -0.22
CA VAL A 15 -41.87 3.64 0.55
C VAL A 15 -40.81 3.16 -0.44
N ILE A 16 -39.94 4.09 -0.87
CA ILE A 16 -38.70 3.72 -1.56
C ILE A 16 -37.78 3.13 -0.50
N ALA A 17 -37.86 1.81 -0.31
CA ALA A 17 -36.84 1.06 0.42
C ALA A 17 -35.56 1.03 -0.45
N GLY A 18 -34.82 2.14 -0.42
CA GLY A 18 -33.47 2.21 -0.98
C GLY A 18 -32.58 1.26 -0.19
N GLY A 19 -32.29 0.11 -0.79
CA GLY A 19 -31.34 -0.85 -0.25
C GLY A 19 -29.96 -0.21 -0.14
N LEU A 20 -29.61 0.24 1.07
CA LEU A 20 -28.21 0.39 1.43
C LEU A 20 -27.63 -1.02 1.46
N SER A 21 -27.04 -1.47 0.35
CA SER A 21 -26.03 -2.51 0.43
C SER A 21 -24.88 -1.93 1.23
N PRO A 22 -24.55 -2.45 2.43
CA PRO A 22 -23.26 -2.14 3.00
C PRO A 22 -22.26 -2.80 2.05
N ALA A 23 -21.55 -1.98 1.27
CA ALA A 23 -20.27 -2.41 0.73
C ALA A 23 -19.45 -2.81 1.96
N ARG A 24 -19.37 -4.11 2.21
CA ARG A 24 -18.54 -4.66 3.27
C ARG A 24 -17.12 -4.34 2.84
N ALA A 25 -16.60 -3.21 3.29
CA ALA A 25 -15.18 -2.97 3.32
C ALA A 25 -14.61 -4.19 4.03
N ALA A 26 -14.00 -5.09 3.26
CA ALA A 26 -13.18 -6.14 3.83
C ALA A 26 -12.21 -5.39 4.74
N GLN A 27 -12.27 -5.69 6.03
CA GLN A 27 -11.23 -5.27 6.97
C GLN A 27 -10.02 -6.12 6.59
N ASP A 28 -9.34 -5.74 5.51
CA ASP A 28 -8.11 -6.37 5.07
C ASP A 28 -7.15 -6.27 6.25
N LYS A 29 -6.64 -7.43 6.67
CA LYS A 29 -5.68 -7.47 7.78
C LYS A 29 -4.50 -6.55 7.43
N PRO A 30 -3.93 -5.84 8.43
CA PRO A 30 -2.73 -5.05 8.22
C PRO A 30 -1.62 -5.90 7.59
N VAL A 31 -0.83 -5.29 6.70
CA VAL A 31 0.31 -5.95 6.06
C VAL A 31 1.34 -6.30 7.12
N SER A 32 1.71 -7.58 7.18
CA SER A 32 2.82 -8.05 8.01
C SER A 32 4.15 -7.69 7.35
N TYR A 33 5.00 -6.94 8.05
CA TYR A 33 6.35 -6.70 7.55
C TYR A 33 7.12 -8.02 7.49
N LYS A 34 7.07 -8.81 8.55
CA LYS A 34 7.82 -10.05 8.69
C LYS A 34 7.44 -11.09 7.65
N GLU A 35 6.14 -11.32 7.45
CA GLU A 35 5.65 -12.42 6.59
C GLU A 35 5.49 -11.99 5.13
N GLU A 36 5.19 -10.72 4.85
CA GLU A 36 4.82 -10.26 3.51
C GLU A 36 5.86 -9.33 2.86
N VAL A 37 6.46 -8.41 3.63
CA VAL A 37 7.38 -7.39 3.07
C VAL A 37 8.84 -7.85 3.10
N ALA A 38 9.32 -8.36 4.23
CA ALA A 38 10.70 -8.75 4.44
C ALA A 38 11.18 -9.81 3.43
N PRO A 39 10.39 -10.83 3.03
CA PRO A 39 10.79 -11.77 1.99
C PRO A 39 11.00 -11.09 0.63
N LEU A 40 10.17 -10.09 0.29
CA LEU A 40 10.31 -9.33 -0.96
C LEU A 40 11.59 -8.49 -0.94
N ILE A 41 11.86 -7.80 0.17
CA ILE A 41 13.08 -7.00 0.33
C ILE A 41 14.33 -7.90 0.25
N LYS A 42 14.30 -9.06 0.93
CA LYS A 42 15.42 -10.02 0.88
C LYS A 42 15.66 -10.52 -0.54
N LYS A 43 14.60 -10.89 -1.27
CA LYS A 43 14.69 -11.43 -2.64
C LYS A 43 15.19 -10.39 -3.65
N TYR A 44 14.56 -9.21 -3.69
CA TYR A 44 14.79 -8.26 -4.78
C TYR A 44 15.84 -7.20 -4.45
N CYS A 45 16.05 -6.88 -3.18
CA CYS A 45 16.90 -5.75 -2.78
C CYS A 45 18.18 -6.19 -2.07
N GLY A 46 18.15 -7.31 -1.34
CA GLY A 46 19.22 -7.74 -0.43
C GLY A 46 20.59 -7.96 -1.10
N GLY A 47 20.64 -8.30 -2.39
CA GLY A 47 21.94 -8.47 -3.07
C GLY A 47 22.78 -7.20 -3.13
N CYS A 48 22.17 -6.05 -3.41
CA CYS A 48 22.87 -4.77 -3.54
C CYS A 48 22.68 -3.86 -2.33
N HIS A 49 21.56 -4.00 -1.60
CA HIS A 49 21.17 -3.18 -0.46
C HIS A 49 21.01 -4.00 0.82
N GLY A 50 21.75 -5.11 0.95
CA GLY A 50 21.76 -5.93 2.16
C GLY A 50 22.84 -5.50 3.15
N ASP A 51 22.62 -5.81 4.43
CA ASP A 51 23.56 -5.69 5.53
C ASP A 51 24.77 -6.63 5.38
N GLN A 52 24.58 -7.75 4.69
CA GLN A 52 25.66 -8.71 4.38
C GLN A 52 26.56 -8.25 3.21
N ASN A 53 26.18 -7.18 2.51
CA ASN A 53 27.04 -6.59 1.49
C ASN A 53 28.03 -5.62 2.17
N PRO A 54 29.37 -5.83 2.07
CA PRO A 54 30.35 -4.94 2.68
C PRO A 54 30.35 -3.53 2.07
N ARG A 55 29.75 -3.35 0.88
CA ARG A 55 29.60 -2.06 0.20
C ARG A 55 28.18 -1.93 -0.38
N PRO A 56 27.16 -1.74 0.47
CA PRO A 56 25.79 -1.59 0.01
C PRO A 56 25.68 -0.39 -0.93
N ALA A 57 24.99 -0.57 -2.06
CA ALA A 57 24.79 0.48 -3.04
C ALA A 57 24.13 1.71 -2.39
N ALA A 58 24.63 2.90 -2.70
CA ALA A 58 24.19 4.17 -2.12
C ALA A 58 24.22 4.22 -0.57
N ARG A 59 25.04 3.40 0.09
CA ARG A 59 25.09 3.24 1.56
C ARG A 59 23.70 2.92 2.16
N LEU A 60 22.82 2.30 1.37
CA LEU A 60 21.46 1.97 1.76
C LEU A 60 21.38 0.47 2.12
N VAL A 61 20.89 0.20 3.33
CA VAL A 61 20.61 -1.16 3.82
C VAL A 61 19.10 -1.30 4.00
N LEU A 62 18.50 -2.26 3.30
CA LEU A 62 17.06 -2.54 3.32
C LEU A 62 16.73 -3.82 4.09
N THR A 63 17.68 -4.72 4.33
CA THR A 63 17.43 -6.02 4.98
C THR A 63 17.28 -5.94 6.50
N THR A 64 17.40 -4.75 7.09
CA THR A 64 17.24 -4.54 8.54
C THR A 64 16.36 -3.32 8.81
N LYS A 65 15.59 -3.36 9.90
CA LYS A 65 14.75 -2.23 10.36
C LYS A 65 15.58 -0.95 10.53
N GLN A 66 16.71 -1.06 11.23
CA GLN A 66 17.61 0.08 11.46
C GLN A 66 18.14 0.66 10.13
N GLY A 67 18.45 -0.18 9.15
CA GLY A 67 18.87 0.25 7.82
C GLY A 67 17.78 1.03 7.08
N ILE A 68 16.55 0.49 7.06
CA ILE A 68 15.39 1.14 6.45
C ILE A 68 15.12 2.49 7.11
N GLU A 69 15.12 2.54 8.44
CA GLU A 69 14.90 3.77 9.20
C GLU A 69 16.01 4.79 8.98
N LYS A 70 17.27 4.36 8.86
CA LYS A 70 18.41 5.24 8.60
C LYS A 70 18.34 5.85 7.20
N GLY A 71 17.96 5.07 6.20
CA GLY A 71 18.02 5.45 4.78
C GLY A 71 19.44 5.36 4.20
N GLY A 72 19.67 6.06 3.09
CA GLY A 72 20.93 6.00 2.34
C GLY A 72 21.44 7.38 1.93
N MET A 73 22.30 7.43 0.91
CA MET A 73 22.87 8.68 0.38
C MET A 73 21.82 9.67 -0.13
N SER A 74 20.63 9.21 -0.52
CA SER A 74 19.50 10.06 -0.93
C SER A 74 18.59 10.46 0.24
N GLY A 75 19.00 10.20 1.49
CA GLY A 75 18.20 10.44 2.68
C GLY A 75 17.23 9.30 3.01
N LYS A 76 16.12 9.65 3.66
CA LYS A 76 15.07 8.70 4.06
C LYS A 76 14.43 8.07 2.83
N ILE A 77 14.24 6.75 2.86
CA ILE A 77 13.60 6.01 1.77
C ILE A 77 12.08 5.91 1.92
N ILE A 78 11.58 6.09 3.13
CA ILE A 78 10.16 6.19 3.48
C ILE A 78 9.94 7.60 4.00
N LYS A 79 9.10 8.37 3.30
CA LYS A 79 8.78 9.76 3.65
C LYS A 79 7.36 9.84 4.18
N ASP A 80 7.20 10.37 5.39
CA ASP A 80 5.93 10.66 6.05
C ASP A 80 4.91 9.52 5.98
N LYS A 81 5.40 8.27 5.97
CA LYS A 81 4.58 7.05 5.83
C LYS A 81 3.61 7.12 4.64
N THR A 82 4.03 7.78 3.57
CA THR A 82 3.26 7.95 2.34
C THR A 82 4.02 7.29 1.20
N SER A 83 3.45 6.23 0.64
CA SER A 83 4.07 5.42 -0.42
C SER A 83 4.42 6.25 -1.65
N LYS A 84 3.51 7.13 -2.07
CA LYS A 84 3.67 8.01 -3.24
C LYS A 84 4.85 8.99 -3.15
N GLU A 85 5.25 9.35 -1.93
CA GLU A 85 6.38 10.26 -1.71
C GLU A 85 7.66 9.53 -1.30
N SER A 86 7.57 8.22 -1.08
CA SER A 86 8.65 7.39 -0.59
C SER A 86 9.53 6.90 -1.74
N LEU A 87 10.82 7.21 -1.68
CA LEU A 87 11.80 6.79 -2.67
C LEU A 87 11.80 5.28 -2.90
N LEU A 88 11.48 4.46 -1.87
CA LEU A 88 11.38 3.02 -2.02
C LEU A 88 10.38 2.64 -3.12
N VAL A 89 9.15 3.15 -3.05
CA VAL A 89 8.08 2.82 -4.02
C VAL A 89 8.32 3.50 -5.37
N ILE A 90 8.73 4.77 -5.36
CA ILE A 90 9.08 5.52 -6.58
C ILE A 90 10.13 4.76 -7.40
N ARG A 91 11.17 4.21 -6.75
CA ARG A 91 12.22 3.43 -7.41
C ARG A 91 11.74 2.04 -7.83
N MET A 92 10.86 1.39 -7.07
CA MET A 92 10.26 0.12 -7.48
C MET A 92 9.40 0.28 -8.74
N ARG A 93 8.72 1.43 -8.90
CA ARG A 93 7.86 1.73 -10.05
C ARG A 93 8.59 2.44 -11.21
N GLY A 94 9.77 3.01 -10.97
CA GLY A 94 10.48 3.82 -11.97
C GLY A 94 9.80 5.17 -12.25
N GLU A 95 9.09 5.72 -11.28
CA GLU A 95 8.34 6.97 -11.42
C GLU A 95 9.28 8.20 -11.40
N GLY A 96 8.82 9.31 -12.00
CA GLY A 96 9.53 10.60 -11.96
C GLY A 96 10.93 10.57 -12.57
N ASN A 97 11.11 9.81 -13.66
CA ASN A 97 12.40 9.58 -14.32
C ASN A 97 13.48 8.99 -13.41
N LYS A 98 13.10 8.35 -12.30
CA LYS A 98 14.04 7.65 -11.44
C LYS A 98 14.35 6.28 -12.02
N GLN A 99 15.61 5.86 -11.89
CA GLN A 99 16.02 4.52 -12.26
C GLN A 99 15.18 3.49 -11.52
N ILE A 100 14.54 2.59 -12.27
CA ILE A 100 13.79 1.48 -11.72
C ILE A 100 14.72 0.48 -11.01
N MET A 101 14.26 -0.04 -9.88
CA MET A 101 14.97 -1.02 -9.06
C MET A 101 14.23 -2.38 -9.04
N PRO A 102 14.94 -3.51 -9.12
CA PRO A 102 16.39 -3.62 -9.34
C PRO A 102 16.83 -3.19 -10.75
N PRO A 103 18.06 -2.66 -10.91
CA PRO A 103 18.52 -2.08 -12.16
C PRO A 103 18.88 -3.15 -13.19
N GLY A 104 18.92 -2.74 -14.47
CA GLY A 104 19.33 -3.62 -15.57
C GLY A 104 18.51 -4.91 -15.65
N ARG A 105 19.21 -6.05 -15.75
CA ARG A 105 18.61 -7.40 -15.81
C ARG A 105 18.22 -7.99 -14.45
N GLY A 106 18.33 -7.22 -13.35
CA GLY A 106 17.85 -7.68 -12.05
C GLY A 106 16.34 -7.98 -12.08
N GLU A 107 15.95 -9.12 -11.49
CA GLU A 107 14.54 -9.53 -11.38
C GLU A 107 13.77 -8.45 -10.60
N LYS A 108 12.65 -7.99 -11.17
CA LYS A 108 11.83 -6.94 -10.56
C LYS A 108 10.65 -7.55 -9.81
N PRO A 109 10.25 -6.97 -8.67
CA PRO A 109 8.99 -7.34 -8.04
C PRO A 109 7.83 -7.14 -9.02
N LYS A 110 6.86 -8.04 -8.98
CA LYS A 110 5.61 -7.88 -9.72
C LYS A 110 4.82 -6.70 -9.18
N LYS A 111 3.90 -6.16 -9.97
CA LYS A 111 3.09 -5.00 -9.58
C LYS A 111 2.41 -5.21 -8.22
N GLU A 112 1.84 -6.38 -7.98
CA GLU A 112 1.14 -6.73 -6.75
C GLU A 112 2.08 -6.73 -5.53
N GLN A 113 3.34 -7.12 -5.74
CA GLN A 113 4.37 -7.08 -4.70
C GLN A 113 4.82 -5.64 -4.40
N VAL A 114 4.88 -4.79 -5.43
CA VAL A 114 5.14 -3.35 -5.23
C VAL A 114 3.98 -2.71 -4.46
N ASP A 115 2.74 -3.04 -4.82
CA ASP A 115 1.55 -2.52 -4.17
C ASP A 115 1.42 -3.00 -2.72
N LEU A 116 1.89 -4.22 -2.41
CA LEU A 116 1.99 -4.72 -1.04
C LEU A 116 2.96 -3.88 -0.19
N VAL A 117 4.14 -3.55 -0.72
CA VAL A 117 5.11 -2.68 -0.04
C VAL A 117 4.56 -1.26 0.11
N ALA A 118 3.87 -0.74 -0.91
CA ALA A 118 3.23 0.57 -0.85
C ALA A 118 2.16 0.61 0.25
N ARG A 119 1.29 -0.40 0.31
CA ARG A 119 0.25 -0.53 1.34
C ARG A 119 0.86 -0.60 2.75
N TRP A 120 1.91 -1.40 2.94
CA TRP A 120 2.63 -1.44 4.22
C TRP A 120 3.15 -0.06 4.66
N ILE A 121 3.68 0.74 3.73
CA ILE A 121 4.11 2.12 4.03
C ILE A 121 2.92 2.98 4.44
N ASP A 122 1.83 2.94 3.67
CA ASP A 122 0.62 3.73 3.90
C ASP A 122 -0.10 3.35 5.20
N GLU A 123 0.02 2.08 5.64
CA GLU A 123 -0.45 1.59 6.95
C GLU A 123 0.49 1.97 8.12
N GLY A 124 1.57 2.69 7.82
CA GLY A 124 2.44 3.32 8.79
C GLY A 124 3.83 2.69 8.93
N ALA A 125 4.22 1.82 7.99
CA ALA A 125 5.51 1.14 7.94
C ALA A 125 5.87 0.43 9.27
N LYS A 126 4.91 -0.30 9.83
CA LYS A 126 5.07 -0.99 11.12
C LYS A 126 5.91 -2.25 10.95
N PHE A 127 6.88 -2.44 11.83
CA PHE A 127 7.71 -3.65 11.87
C PHE A 127 7.17 -4.59 12.96
N ASP A 128 6.52 -5.67 12.57
CA ASP A 128 6.06 -6.77 13.42
C ASP A 128 7.16 -7.83 13.62
N ILE A 129 8.34 -7.33 14.01
CA ILE A 129 9.51 -8.12 14.37
C ILE A 129 9.75 -7.91 15.86
N GLU A 130 9.70 -9.00 16.63
CA GLU A 130 9.95 -9.03 18.07
C GLU A 130 11.44 -8.75 18.39
#